data_AF-A0A0H4X8T2-F1
#
_entry.id   AF-A0A0H4X8T2-F1
#
_cell.length_a   1.000
_cell.length_b   1.000
_cell.length_c   1.000
_cell.angle_alpha   90.00
_cell.angle_beta   90.00
_cell.angle_gamma   90.00
#
_symmetry.space_group_name_H-M   'P 1'
#
loop_
_entity.id
_entity.type
_entity.pdbx_description
1 polymer ?
#
loop_
_entity_poly.entity_id
_entity_poly.type
_entity_poly.pdbx_seq_one_letter_code
_entity_poly.pdbx_strand_id
1 'polypeptide(L)'
;MRAFGLVPQDSRRAARSFEECRACFEGNHMIIWGSRLFGKVDAVPGLGYVATQFAHINYLPLFPMKSWLVVSEEGNGWRGQAIPLSWKSVLVAWGRVALIAAAAVSFFSGLGTYGDHGVRGGMPSWALTLLFIAAVIASYVWSGIAKASPERALEIARQADIPESSLDELRRAAEAPVAAPVPAQRWTPPES
;
A
#
# COMPACT_ATOMS: atom_id res chain seq x y z
N MET A 1 10.85 37.31 -19.69
CA MET A 1 10.17 36.34 -20.60
C MET A 1 11.19 35.29 -21.02
N ARG A 2 11.18 34.12 -20.38
CA ARG A 2 12.01 32.97 -20.75
C ARG A 2 11.10 31.76 -20.90
N ALA A 3 11.29 31.06 -22.02
CA ALA A 3 10.43 29.99 -22.51
C ALA A 3 10.45 28.78 -21.56
N PHE A 4 9.26 28.32 -21.20
CA PHE A 4 9.01 27.01 -20.61
C PHE A 4 9.43 25.93 -21.60
N GLY A 5 10.46 25.16 -21.25
CA GLY A 5 10.85 23.95 -21.97
C GLY A 5 9.84 22.85 -21.69
N LEU A 6 9.04 22.51 -22.70
CA LEU A 6 8.14 21.36 -22.69
C LEU A 6 8.98 20.08 -22.62
N VAL A 7 8.88 19.38 -21.49
CA VAL A 7 9.27 17.98 -21.37
C VAL A 7 8.39 17.16 -22.32
N PRO A 8 8.94 16.33 -23.22
CA PRO A 8 8.13 15.51 -24.11
C PRO A 8 7.34 14.47 -23.32
N GLN A 9 6.01 14.60 -23.33
CA GLN A 9 5.07 13.53 -23.01
C GLN A 9 5.17 12.43 -24.09
N ASP A 10 5.92 11.37 -23.82
CA ASP A 10 5.73 10.08 -24.51
C ASP A 10 5.09 9.07 -23.54
N SER A 11 3.89 9.41 -23.07
CA SER A 11 2.99 8.51 -22.32
C SER A 11 2.31 7.47 -23.22
N ARG A 12 2.47 7.56 -24.55
CA ARG A 12 1.80 6.68 -25.51
C ARG A 12 2.59 5.41 -25.82
N ARG A 13 3.92 5.40 -25.69
CA ARG A 13 4.71 4.17 -25.83
C ARG A 13 4.56 3.20 -24.65
N ALA A 14 4.45 3.71 -23.42
CA ALA A 14 4.25 2.86 -22.25
C ALA A 14 2.90 2.13 -22.30
N ALA A 15 1.84 2.82 -22.74
CA ALA A 15 0.50 2.23 -22.83
C ALA A 15 0.41 1.08 -23.86
N ARG A 16 1.11 1.18 -25.01
CA ARG A 16 1.10 0.10 -26.02
C ARG A 16 1.80 -1.18 -25.56
N SER A 17 2.85 -1.08 -24.75
CA SER A 17 3.52 -2.24 -24.16
C SER A 17 2.64 -3.01 -23.17
N PHE A 18 1.65 -2.38 -22.55
CA PHE A 18 0.72 -3.04 -21.64
C PHE A 18 -0.43 -3.75 -22.35
N GLU A 19 -0.85 -3.26 -23.53
CA GLU A 19 -1.93 -3.90 -24.31
C GLU A 19 -1.48 -5.15 -25.05
N GLU A 20 -0.23 -5.20 -25.55
CA GLU A 20 0.31 -6.39 -26.22
C GLU A 20 0.45 -7.61 -25.29
N CYS A 21 0.55 -7.42 -23.96
CA CYS A 21 0.55 -8.52 -22.99
C CYS A 21 -0.85 -9.09 -22.68
N ARG A 22 -1.94 -8.48 -23.17
CA ARG A 22 -3.31 -8.96 -22.88
C ARG A 22 -3.67 -10.23 -23.67
N ALA A 23 -2.92 -10.55 -24.72
CA ALA A 23 -3.24 -11.59 -25.70
C ALA A 23 -2.70 -13.00 -25.38
N CYS A 24 -1.91 -13.21 -24.32
CA CYS A 24 -1.49 -14.57 -23.91
C CYS A 24 -2.55 -15.34 -23.09
N PHE A 25 -3.78 -14.81 -22.99
CA PHE A 25 -4.86 -15.36 -22.17
C PHE A 25 -5.70 -16.42 -22.91
N GLU A 26 -5.06 -17.42 -23.51
CA GLU A 26 -5.73 -18.61 -24.02
C GLU A 26 -4.99 -19.86 -23.56
N GLY A 27 -5.34 -20.35 -22.36
CA GLY A 27 -4.75 -21.56 -21.79
C GLY A 27 -5.15 -21.83 -20.34
N ASN A 28 -6.42 -22.20 -20.11
CA ASN A 28 -7.02 -22.95 -18.99
C ASN A 28 -6.52 -22.80 -17.52
N HIS A 29 -5.75 -21.78 -17.18
CA HIS A 29 -5.42 -21.38 -15.81
C HIS A 29 -5.60 -19.87 -15.69
N MET A 30 -6.60 -19.43 -14.91
CA MET A 30 -6.87 -18.02 -14.65
C MET A 30 -5.78 -17.42 -13.74
N ILE A 31 -4.58 -17.22 -14.29
CA ILE A 31 -3.46 -16.56 -13.63
C ILE A 31 -3.60 -15.07 -13.90
N ILE A 32 -3.98 -14.29 -12.87
CA ILE A 32 -4.07 -12.83 -12.98
C ILE A 32 -2.69 -12.25 -12.72
N TRP A 33 -1.99 -11.90 -13.82
CA TRP A 33 -0.76 -11.14 -13.77
C TRP A 33 -1.06 -9.64 -13.84
N GLY A 34 -0.36 -8.85 -13.04
CA GLY A 34 -0.55 -7.40 -13.02
C GLY A 34 0.42 -6.68 -12.12
N SER A 35 0.24 -5.36 -12.03
CA SER A 35 0.96 -4.53 -11.08
C SER A 35 -0.03 -3.79 -10.21
N ARG A 36 0.20 -3.80 -8.89
CA ARG A 36 -0.65 -3.10 -7.93
C ARG A 36 0.21 -2.49 -6.82
N LEU A 37 -0.28 -1.41 -6.24
CA LEU A 37 0.34 -0.76 -5.10
C LEU A 37 0.07 -1.56 -3.82
N PHE A 38 1.13 -1.98 -3.15
CA PHE A 38 1.10 -2.64 -1.84
C PHE A 38 1.96 -1.89 -0.83
N GLY A 39 1.77 -2.22 0.46
CA GLY A 39 2.58 -1.67 1.54
C GLY A 39 2.42 -0.16 1.68
N LYS A 40 1.16 0.33 1.77
CA LYS A 40 0.88 1.73 2.09
C LYS A 40 1.59 2.08 3.41
N VAL A 41 2.56 2.97 3.35
CA VAL A 41 3.38 3.46 4.47
C VAL A 41 3.57 4.97 4.33
N ASP A 42 4.10 5.61 5.37
CA ASP A 42 4.48 7.03 5.32
C ASP A 42 3.37 7.95 4.78
N ALA A 43 2.14 7.76 5.24
CA ALA A 43 1.02 8.66 4.99
C ALA A 43 1.31 10.03 5.63
N VAL A 44 1.33 11.04 4.79
CA VAL A 44 1.51 12.45 5.13
C VAL A 44 0.16 13.14 4.94
N PRO A 45 -0.47 13.65 6.01
CA PRO A 45 -1.72 14.38 5.92
C PRO A 45 -1.62 15.52 4.90
N GLY A 46 -2.57 15.58 3.96
CA GLY A 46 -2.61 16.61 2.92
C GLY A 46 -1.69 16.39 1.71
N LEU A 47 -0.73 15.46 1.77
CA LEU A 47 0.18 15.18 0.65
C LEU A 47 -0.07 13.83 -0.01
N GLY A 48 -0.44 12.80 0.77
CA GLY A 48 -0.69 11.45 0.26
C GLY A 48 0.03 10.37 1.05
N TYR A 49 0.29 9.22 0.43
CA TYR A 49 1.03 8.12 1.06
C TYR A 49 2.02 7.48 0.08
N VAL A 50 3.02 6.81 0.64
CA VAL A 50 3.98 6.03 -0.15
C VAL A 50 3.48 4.60 -0.27
N ALA A 51 3.45 4.08 -1.49
CA ALA A 51 3.20 2.67 -1.74
C ALA A 51 4.15 2.12 -2.78
N THR A 52 4.48 0.83 -2.67
CA THR A 52 5.36 0.17 -3.64
C THR A 52 4.50 -0.60 -4.63
N GLN A 53 4.73 -0.35 -5.92
CA GLN A 53 4.18 -1.12 -7.01
C GLN A 53 4.92 -2.47 -7.08
N PHE A 54 4.17 -3.55 -6.89
CA PHE A 54 4.69 -4.90 -7.07
C PHE A 54 4.12 -5.51 -8.33
N ALA A 55 4.95 -6.26 -9.04
CA ALA A 55 4.46 -7.30 -9.93
C ALA A 55 3.82 -8.40 -9.07
N HIS A 56 2.60 -8.82 -9.42
CA HIS A 56 1.88 -9.82 -8.66
C HIS A 56 1.31 -10.93 -9.53
N ILE A 57 1.20 -12.12 -8.95
CA ILE A 57 0.43 -13.24 -9.46
C ILE A 57 -0.69 -13.52 -8.48
N ASN A 58 -1.95 -13.47 -8.91
CA ASN A 58 -3.11 -13.75 -8.05
C ASN A 58 -3.06 -12.96 -6.72
N TYR A 59 -2.72 -11.67 -6.80
CA TYR A 59 -2.55 -10.77 -5.65
C TYR A 59 -1.37 -11.05 -4.72
N LEU A 60 -0.53 -12.06 -5.01
CA LEU A 60 0.72 -12.30 -4.29
C LEU A 60 1.82 -11.38 -4.85
N PRO A 61 2.34 -10.41 -4.08
CA PRO A 61 3.42 -9.56 -4.53
C PRO A 61 4.72 -10.36 -4.66
N LEU A 62 5.31 -10.39 -5.85
CA LEU A 62 6.52 -11.17 -6.14
C LEU A 62 7.76 -10.28 -6.13
N PHE A 63 7.77 -9.24 -6.96
CA PHE A 63 8.94 -8.38 -7.14
C PHE A 63 8.56 -6.91 -6.98
N PRO A 64 9.25 -6.16 -6.10
CA PRO A 64 9.06 -4.72 -6.01
C PRO A 64 9.61 -4.07 -7.29
N MET A 65 8.79 -3.26 -7.94
CA MET A 65 9.17 -2.59 -9.19
C MET A 65 9.61 -1.15 -8.91
N LYS A 66 8.70 -0.34 -8.37
CA LYS A 66 8.91 1.09 -8.08
C LYS A 66 8.08 1.53 -6.90
N SER A 67 8.54 2.51 -6.14
CA SER A 67 7.71 3.17 -5.13
C SER A 67 7.08 4.44 -5.71
N TRP A 68 5.86 4.74 -5.29
CA TRP A 68 5.06 5.88 -5.74
C TRP A 68 4.57 6.66 -4.54
N LEU A 69 4.72 7.99 -4.59
CA LEU A 69 3.98 8.92 -3.74
C LEU A 69 2.60 9.13 -4.36
N VAL A 70 1.57 8.53 -3.79
CA VAL A 70 0.20 8.65 -4.28
C VAL A 70 -0.46 9.85 -3.64
N VAL A 71 -0.74 10.86 -4.46
CA VAL A 71 -1.37 12.12 -4.02
C VAL A 71 -2.90 12.02 -4.09
N SER A 72 -3.41 11.29 -5.09
CA SER A 72 -4.85 11.07 -5.28
C SER A 72 -5.11 9.69 -5.91
N GLU A 73 -6.13 8.99 -5.40
CA GLU A 73 -6.71 7.79 -6.04
C GLU A 73 -7.99 8.24 -6.78
N GLU A 74 -7.99 8.16 -8.12
CA GLU A 74 -9.15 8.50 -8.97
C GLU A 74 -9.69 7.21 -9.61
N GLY A 75 -10.75 6.65 -9.01
CA GLY A 75 -11.38 5.41 -9.48
C GLY A 75 -10.42 4.22 -9.45
N ASN A 76 -10.14 3.63 -10.63
CA ASN A 76 -9.19 2.52 -10.78
C ASN A 76 -7.75 2.97 -11.06
N GLY A 77 -7.51 4.28 -11.13
CA GLY A 77 -6.19 4.87 -11.36
C GLY A 77 -5.66 5.59 -10.12
N TRP A 78 -4.37 5.91 -10.14
CA TRP A 78 -3.74 6.76 -9.14
C TRP A 78 -2.87 7.80 -9.83
N ARG A 79 -2.79 9.00 -9.23
CA ARG A 79 -1.84 10.04 -9.63
C ARG A 79 -0.76 10.13 -8.57
N GLY A 80 0.48 10.04 -9.02
CA GLY A 80 1.62 10.06 -8.12
C GLY A 80 2.94 10.26 -8.83
N GLN A 81 3.98 10.48 -8.03
CA GLN A 81 5.36 10.61 -8.52
C GLN A 81 6.16 9.38 -8.10
N ALA A 82 6.96 8.85 -9.04
CA ALA A 82 7.85 7.75 -8.75
C ALA A 82 8.98 8.24 -7.84
N ILE A 83 9.22 7.51 -6.75
CA ILE A 83 10.29 7.76 -5.78
C ILE A 83 11.21 6.54 -5.71
N PRO A 84 12.44 6.69 -5.20
CA PRO A 84 13.32 5.57 -4.90
C PRO A 84 12.63 4.53 -4.01
N LEU A 85 12.96 3.26 -4.22
CA LEU A 85 12.35 2.14 -3.51
C LEU A 85 12.43 2.32 -1.99
N SER A 86 11.27 2.31 -1.33
CA SER A 86 11.17 2.36 0.13
C SER A 86 11.21 0.94 0.70
N TRP A 87 12.35 0.53 1.25
CA TRP A 87 12.52 -0.79 1.86
C TRP A 87 11.50 -1.06 2.99
N LYS A 88 11.06 -0.02 3.71
CA LYS A 88 10.02 -0.14 4.73
C LYS A 88 8.70 -0.64 4.13
N SER A 89 8.26 -0.04 3.03
CA SER A 89 7.06 -0.47 2.29
C SER A 89 7.18 -1.91 1.82
N VAL A 90 8.38 -2.28 1.34
CA VAL A 90 8.66 -3.65 0.89
C VAL A 90 8.55 -4.65 2.04
N LEU A 91 9.19 -4.38 3.18
CA LEU A 91 9.10 -5.27 4.34
C LEU A 91 7.69 -5.39 4.89
N VAL A 92 6.90 -4.31 4.90
CA VAL A 92 5.49 -4.37 5.33
C VAL A 92 4.69 -5.26 4.38
N ALA A 93 4.88 -5.14 3.06
CA ALA A 93 4.21 -5.99 2.10
C ALA A 93 4.59 -7.48 2.28
N TRP A 94 5.89 -7.78 2.38
CA TRP A 94 6.39 -9.14 2.58
C TRP A 94 6.02 -9.71 3.95
N GLY A 95 6.01 -8.90 5.00
CA GLY A 95 5.57 -9.30 6.35
C GLY A 95 4.11 -9.72 6.36
N ARG A 96 3.24 -9.00 5.65
CA ARG A 96 1.83 -9.41 5.49
C ARG A 96 1.70 -10.73 4.74
N VAL A 97 2.47 -10.92 3.67
CA VAL A 97 2.49 -12.20 2.94
C VAL A 97 2.97 -13.34 3.84
N ALA A 98 4.03 -13.12 4.62
CA ALA A 98 4.55 -14.11 5.56
C ALA A 98 3.51 -14.49 6.63
N LEU A 99 2.78 -13.51 7.18
CA LEU A 99 1.69 -13.78 8.13
C LEU A 99 0.55 -14.58 7.50
N ILE A 100 0.15 -14.27 6.26
CA ILE A 100 -0.88 -15.02 5.53
C ILE A 100 -0.41 -16.45 5.26
N ALA A 101 0.84 -16.62 4.82
CA ALA A 101 1.42 -17.93 4.59
C ALA A 101 1.50 -18.76 5.89
N ALA A 102 1.93 -18.14 6.99
CA ALA A 102 1.96 -18.78 8.30
C ALA A 102 0.55 -19.19 8.78
N ALA A 103 -0.46 -18.33 8.59
CA ALA A 103 -1.85 -18.67 8.88
C ALA A 103 -2.32 -19.88 8.07
N ALA A 104 -2.00 -19.94 6.77
CA ALA A 104 -2.36 -21.07 5.91
C ALA A 104 -1.68 -22.37 6.36
N VAL A 105 -0.37 -22.34 6.63
CA VAL A 105 0.39 -23.51 7.12
C VAL A 105 -0.17 -24.02 8.45
N SER A 106 -0.43 -23.12 9.40
CA SER A 106 -1.05 -23.47 10.69
C SER A 106 -2.46 -24.04 10.49
N PHE A 107 -3.23 -23.51 9.55
CA PHE A 107 -4.57 -24.00 9.26
C PHE A 107 -4.53 -25.44 8.73
N PHE A 108 -3.71 -25.73 7.72
CA PHE A 108 -3.59 -27.08 7.17
C PHE A 108 -2.96 -28.07 8.17
N SER A 109 -2.02 -27.62 8.99
CA SER A 109 -1.49 -28.42 10.10
C SER A 109 -2.57 -28.77 11.13
N GLY A 110 -3.50 -27.84 11.38
CA GLY A 110 -4.68 -28.06 12.22
C GLY A 110 -5.62 -29.11 11.65
N LEU A 111 -5.85 -29.11 10.33
CA LEU A 111 -6.66 -30.14 9.66
C LEU A 111 -6.04 -31.53 9.80
N GLY A 112 -4.72 -31.66 9.57
CA GLY A 112 -4.03 -32.95 9.68
C GLY A 112 -4.10 -33.51 11.09
N THR A 113 -3.73 -32.70 12.08
CA THR A 113 -3.75 -33.10 13.50
C THR A 113 -5.16 -33.35 14.05
N TYR A 114 -6.18 -32.69 13.51
CA TYR A 114 -7.58 -32.97 13.84
C TYR A 114 -8.01 -34.39 13.42
N GLY A 115 -7.53 -34.86 12.26
CA GLY A 115 -7.81 -36.22 11.78
C GLY A 115 -7.24 -37.29 12.72
N ASP A 116 -6.02 -37.08 13.23
CA ASP A 116 -5.31 -38.09 14.02
C ASP A 116 -5.70 -38.09 15.50
N HIS A 117 -6.00 -36.92 16.07
CA HIS A 117 -6.12 -36.72 17.53
C HIS A 117 -7.42 -36.00 17.93
N GLY A 118 -8.35 -35.80 16.98
CA GLY A 118 -9.59 -35.07 17.20
C GLY A 118 -9.37 -33.60 17.55
N VAL A 119 -10.38 -32.97 18.17
CA VAL A 119 -10.39 -31.53 18.48
C VAL A 119 -9.17 -31.11 19.32
N ARG A 120 -8.75 -31.95 20.28
CA ARG A 120 -7.72 -31.60 21.26
C ARG A 120 -6.32 -31.52 20.63
N GLY A 121 -6.04 -32.31 19.60
CA GLY A 121 -4.75 -32.27 18.88
C GLY A 121 -4.61 -31.07 17.93
N GLY A 122 -5.71 -30.66 17.29
CA GLY A 122 -5.70 -29.51 16.38
C GLY A 122 -5.74 -28.14 17.07
N MET A 123 -6.11 -28.09 18.36
CA MET A 123 -6.35 -26.84 19.09
C MET A 123 -5.18 -25.84 19.05
N PRO A 124 -3.90 -26.23 19.22
CA PRO A 124 -2.78 -25.29 19.13
C PRO A 124 -2.63 -24.67 17.73
N SER A 125 -2.77 -25.48 16.68
CA SER A 125 -2.69 -25.04 15.28
C SER A 125 -3.81 -24.06 14.93
N TRP A 126 -5.01 -24.30 15.43
CA TRP A 126 -6.14 -23.38 15.27
C TRP A 126 -5.94 -22.06 16.02
N ALA A 127 -5.43 -22.11 17.24
CA ALA A 127 -5.10 -20.90 18.00
C ALA A 127 -4.04 -20.06 17.27
N LEU A 128 -3.00 -20.69 16.71
CA LEU A 128 -1.99 -20.00 15.90
C LEU A 128 -2.57 -19.39 14.62
N THR A 129 -3.47 -20.11 13.95
CA THR A 129 -4.17 -19.60 12.76
C THR A 129 -4.94 -18.30 13.08
N LEU A 130 -5.73 -18.32 14.16
CA LEU A 130 -6.48 -17.14 14.61
C LEU A 130 -5.54 -16.00 15.01
N LEU A 131 -4.44 -16.30 15.67
CA LEU A 131 -3.41 -15.32 16.03
C LEU A 131 -2.82 -14.63 14.80
N PHE A 132 -2.45 -15.39 13.76
CA PHE A 132 -1.90 -14.81 12.54
C PHE A 132 -2.94 -14.00 11.76
N ILE A 133 -4.20 -14.44 11.71
CA ILE A 133 -5.29 -13.65 11.12
C ILE A 133 -5.45 -12.32 11.86
N ALA A 134 -5.49 -12.37 13.21
CA ALA A 134 -5.56 -11.17 14.03
C ALA A 134 -4.35 -10.24 13.81
N ALA A 135 -3.15 -10.78 13.66
CA ALA A 135 -1.95 -10.02 13.35
C ALA A 135 -2.02 -9.36 11.96
N VAL A 136 -2.56 -10.04 10.94
CA VAL A 136 -2.79 -9.44 9.62
C VAL A 136 -3.77 -8.27 9.74
N ILE A 137 -4.92 -8.46 10.39
CA ILE A 137 -5.92 -7.41 10.59
C ILE A 137 -5.30 -6.22 11.35
N ALA A 138 -4.59 -6.49 12.45
CA ALA A 138 -3.89 -5.48 13.22
C ALA A 138 -2.88 -4.72 12.35
N SER A 139 -2.17 -5.39 11.44
CA SER A 139 -1.23 -4.74 10.51
C SER A 139 -1.89 -3.76 9.52
N TYR A 140 -3.20 -3.89 9.26
CA TYR A 140 -3.96 -2.95 8.43
C TYR A 140 -4.53 -1.79 9.26
N VAL A 141 -4.88 -2.03 10.53
CA VAL A 141 -5.49 -1.02 11.41
C VAL A 141 -4.43 -0.18 12.13
N TRP A 142 -3.22 -0.69 12.31
CA TRP A 142 -2.15 -0.01 13.03
C TRP A 142 -1.59 1.18 12.23
N SER A 143 -2.16 2.35 12.47
CA SER A 143 -1.77 3.62 11.85
C SER A 143 -0.36 4.10 12.22
N GLY A 144 0.25 3.55 13.29
CA GLY A 144 1.61 3.90 13.71
C GLY A 144 2.72 3.48 12.75
N ILE A 145 2.52 2.43 11.94
CA ILE A 145 3.46 2.02 10.88
C ILE A 145 3.21 2.83 9.60
N ALA A 146 2.01 3.40 9.49
CA ALA A 146 1.59 4.18 8.34
C ALA A 146 1.91 5.68 8.48
N LYS A 147 2.40 6.18 9.62
CA LYS A 147 2.75 7.60 9.76
C LYS A 147 4.21 7.82 9.35
N ALA A 148 4.42 8.80 8.47
CA ALA A 148 5.76 9.21 8.09
C ALA A 148 6.46 9.87 9.29
N SER A 149 7.74 9.55 9.51
CA SER A 149 8.60 10.41 10.32
C SER A 149 8.64 11.81 9.67
N PRO A 150 8.61 12.91 10.44
CA PRO A 150 8.67 14.28 9.90
C PRO A 150 9.86 14.48 8.95
N GLU A 151 11.02 13.91 9.28
CA GLU A 151 12.23 13.96 8.45
C GLU A 151 12.03 13.26 7.11
N ARG A 152 11.33 12.12 7.11
CA ARG A 152 11.03 11.34 5.91
C ARG A 152 9.99 12.04 5.04
N ALA A 153 9.00 12.69 5.65
CA ALA A 153 8.03 13.50 4.93
C ALA A 153 8.71 14.66 4.19
N LEU A 154 9.68 15.33 4.81
CA LEU A 154 10.48 16.38 4.19
C LEU A 154 11.35 15.85 3.05
N GLU A 155 11.97 14.68 3.22
CA GLU A 155 12.77 14.05 2.16
C GLU A 155 11.90 13.69 0.95
N ILE A 156 10.71 13.13 1.18
CA ILE A 156 9.75 12.81 0.13
C ILE A 156 9.29 14.09 -0.59
N ALA A 157 8.98 15.14 0.16
CA ALA A 157 8.51 16.39 -0.42
C ALA A 157 9.61 17.10 -1.23
N ARG A 158 10.87 17.01 -0.80
CA ARG A 158 12.04 17.48 -1.58
C ARG A 158 12.24 16.68 -2.86
N GLN A 159 12.06 15.35 -2.82
CA GLN A 159 12.13 14.51 -4.02
C GLN A 159 11.00 14.77 -5.01
N ALA A 160 9.85 15.24 -4.51
CA ALA A 160 8.71 15.62 -5.32
C ALA A 160 8.78 17.05 -5.87
N ASP A 161 9.90 17.78 -5.64
CA ASP A 161 10.12 19.17 -6.06
C ASP A 161 8.95 20.10 -5.67
N ILE A 162 8.41 19.87 -4.46
CA ILE A 162 7.27 20.61 -3.96
C ILE A 162 7.76 22.00 -3.52
N PRO A 163 7.04 23.09 -3.86
CA PRO A 163 7.43 24.44 -3.48
C PRO A 163 7.58 24.58 -1.96
N GLU A 164 8.60 25.34 -1.55
CA GLU A 164 8.95 25.57 -0.14
C GLU A 164 7.76 26.05 0.72
N SER A 165 6.81 26.80 0.14
CA SER A 165 5.59 27.23 0.82
C SER A 165 4.75 26.07 1.35
N SER A 166 4.70 24.94 0.62
CA SER A 166 4.01 23.73 1.05
C SER A 166 4.83 22.90 2.05
N LEU A 167 6.16 23.02 2.03
CA LEU A 167 7.02 22.43 3.05
C LEU A 167 6.80 23.08 4.41
N ASP A 168 6.61 24.40 4.44
CA ASP A 168 6.28 25.14 5.66
C ASP A 168 4.91 24.76 6.23
N GLU A 169 3.94 24.44 5.38
CA GLU A 169 2.65 23.89 5.81
C GLU A 169 2.79 22.48 6.39
N LEU A 170 3.57 21.62 5.75
CA LEU A 170 3.85 20.27 6.26
C LEU A 170 4.62 20.32 7.59
N ARG A 171 5.57 21.23 7.72
CA ARG A 171 6.32 21.45 8.96
C ARG A 171 5.41 21.94 10.07
N ARG A 172 4.57 22.95 9.79
CA ARG A 172 3.54 23.40 10.73
C ARG A 172 2.56 22.29 11.10
N ALA A 173 2.15 21.43 10.16
CA ALA A 173 1.27 20.30 10.45
C ALA A 173 1.95 19.20 11.28
N ALA A 174 3.26 19.00 11.12
CA ALA A 174 4.05 18.04 11.90
C ALA A 174 4.38 18.57 13.31
N GLU A 175 4.62 19.87 13.45
CA GLU A 175 4.89 20.57 14.71
C GLU A 175 3.60 20.88 15.48
N ALA A 176 2.46 20.98 14.79
CA ALA A 176 1.16 21.16 15.44
C ALA A 176 0.90 19.97 16.38
N PRO A 177 0.63 20.21 17.68
CA PRO A 177 0.19 19.15 18.57
C PRO A 177 -1.04 18.50 17.92
N VAL A 178 -1.00 17.17 17.74
CA VAL A 178 -2.06 16.39 17.09
C VAL A 178 -3.40 16.88 17.62
N ALA A 179 -4.08 17.71 16.81
CA ALA A 179 -5.29 18.37 17.27
C ALA A 179 -6.25 17.27 17.69
N ALA A 180 -6.83 17.40 18.88
CA ALA A 180 -7.83 16.46 19.37
C ALA A 180 -8.85 16.25 18.26
N PRO A 181 -9.27 14.99 18.00
CA PRO A 181 -10.13 14.66 16.87
C PRO A 181 -11.31 15.63 16.86
N VAL A 182 -11.41 16.43 15.80
CA VAL A 182 -12.51 17.38 15.63
C VAL A 182 -13.78 16.53 15.67
N PRO A 183 -14.69 16.76 16.65
CA PRO A 183 -15.91 15.97 16.73
C PRO A 183 -16.62 16.08 15.40
N ALA A 184 -16.95 14.93 14.80
CA ALA A 184 -17.55 14.85 13.48
C ALA A 184 -18.70 15.85 13.39
N GLN A 185 -18.54 16.88 12.54
CA GLN A 185 -19.59 17.86 12.35
C GLN A 185 -20.82 17.11 11.82
N ARG A 186 -21.94 17.23 12.55
CA ARG A 186 -23.22 16.64 12.18
C ARG A 186 -23.60 17.21 10.82
N TRP A 187 -23.67 16.36 9.80
CA TRP A 187 -24.08 16.75 8.45
C TRP A 187 -25.44 17.47 8.51
N THR A 188 -25.48 18.71 8.03
CA THR A 188 -26.69 19.48 7.82
C THR A 188 -26.97 19.51 6.32
N PRO A 189 -28.16 19.08 5.85
CA PRO A 189 -28.51 19.18 4.45
C PRO A 189 -28.49 20.65 3.99
N PRO A 190 -28.10 20.92 2.73
CA PRO A 190 -28.28 22.24 2.15
C PRO A 190 -29.78 22.56 2.08
N GLU A 191 -30.19 23.73 2.58
CA GLU A 191 -31.56 24.22 2.44
C GLU A 191 -31.83 24.46 0.94
N SER A 192 -32.86 23.79 0.44
CA SER A 192 -33.34 23.86 -0.95
C SER A 192 -34.16 25.11 -1.21
#